data_AF-A0A1Q8BQ52-F1
#
_entry.id   AF-A0A1Q8BQ52-F1
#
_cell.length_a   1.000
_cell.length_b   1.000
_cell.length_c   1.000
_cell.angle_alpha   90.00
_cell.angle_beta   90.00
_cell.angle_gamma   90.00
#
_symmetry.space_group_name_H-M   'P 1'
#
loop_
_entity.id
_entity.type
_entity.pdbx_description
1 polymer ?
#
loop_
_entity_poly.entity_id
_entity_poly.type
_entity_poly.pdbx_seq_one_letter_code
_entity_poly.pdbx_strand_id
1 'polypeptide(L)'
;QVAASAEETSAQAGVVAAAAEQVSRSVETVATGSDEMGASIKEIAQNANEAASVASQAVSVAEVTNGTVAKLGESSMEIGNVVKVITSIAEQTNLLALNATIEAARAGDAGKGFAVVANEVKDLAQETAKATEDISRRVEMIQSDTTNAVSAISEISTIISRINDFQLTIASAVEEQTATTNEMNRSVTEASTGVSEIASNIAGVA
;
A
#
# COMPACT_ATOMS: atom_id res chain seq x y z
N GLN A 1 46.73 30.68 -59.95
CA GLN A 1 45.74 31.20 -58.98
C GLN A 1 44.49 30.33 -58.98
N VAL A 2 43.76 30.20 -60.10
CA VAL A 2 42.55 29.35 -60.19
C VAL A 2 42.77 27.89 -59.77
N ALA A 3 43.84 27.24 -60.21
CA ALA A 3 44.14 25.85 -59.84
C ALA A 3 44.36 25.66 -58.32
N ALA A 4 45.08 26.58 -57.69
CA ALA A 4 45.31 26.54 -56.24
C ALA A 4 44.00 26.77 -55.44
N SER A 5 43.13 27.67 -55.91
CA SER A 5 41.82 27.88 -55.29
C SER A 5 40.86 26.69 -55.49
N ALA A 6 40.98 25.98 -56.62
CA ALA A 6 40.20 24.76 -56.87
C ALA A 6 40.68 23.60 -55.97
N GLU A 7 41.99 23.43 -55.80
CA GLU A 7 42.57 22.45 -54.85
C GLU A 7 42.14 22.74 -53.40
N GLU A 8 42.17 24.00 -52.98
CA GLU A 8 41.71 24.42 -51.65
C GLU A 8 40.21 24.13 -51.46
N THR A 9 39.38 24.45 -52.45
CA THR A 9 37.93 24.16 -52.41
C THR A 9 37.64 22.67 -52.30
N SER A 10 38.35 21.84 -53.07
CA SER A 10 38.22 20.38 -53.03
C SER A 10 38.64 19.81 -51.67
N ALA A 11 39.73 20.32 -51.09
CA ALA A 11 40.15 19.94 -49.74
C ALA A 11 39.10 20.31 -48.68
N GLN A 12 38.54 21.53 -48.75
CA GLN A 12 37.45 21.96 -47.86
C GLN A 12 36.20 21.07 -48.01
N ALA A 13 35.83 20.73 -49.24
CA ALA A 13 34.70 19.86 -49.54
C ALA A 13 34.88 18.46 -48.91
N GLY A 14 36.09 17.91 -48.99
CA GLY A 14 36.44 16.64 -48.32
C GLY A 14 36.27 16.69 -46.80
N VAL A 15 36.66 17.79 -46.15
CA VAL A 15 36.47 17.97 -44.70
C VAL A 15 34.99 18.04 -44.33
N VAL A 16 34.18 18.77 -45.12
CA VAL A 16 32.73 18.87 -44.87
C VAL A 16 32.03 17.52 -45.08
N ALA A 17 32.40 16.76 -46.11
CA ALA A 17 31.86 15.42 -46.35
C ALA A 17 32.12 14.48 -45.15
N ALA A 18 33.35 14.45 -44.64
CA ALA A 18 33.69 13.64 -43.47
C ALA A 18 32.92 14.08 -42.21
N ALA A 19 32.74 15.38 -42.00
CA ALA A 19 31.93 15.91 -40.91
C ALA A 19 30.45 15.51 -41.05
N ALA A 20 29.88 15.58 -42.26
CA ALA A 20 28.50 15.17 -42.54
C ALA A 20 28.30 13.67 -42.26
N GLU A 21 29.22 12.80 -42.68
CA GLU A 21 29.17 11.36 -42.35
C GLU A 21 29.22 11.09 -40.84
N GLN A 22 29.99 11.88 -40.08
CA GLN A 22 30.05 11.76 -38.62
C GLN A 22 28.73 12.20 -37.98
N VAL A 23 28.14 13.30 -38.44
CA VAL A 23 26.83 13.76 -37.95
C VAL A 23 25.75 12.74 -38.31
N SER A 24 25.77 12.16 -39.52
CA SER A 24 24.81 11.11 -39.94
C SER A 24 24.80 9.94 -38.97
N ARG A 25 25.99 9.42 -38.60
CA ARG A 25 26.12 8.33 -37.62
C ARG A 25 25.63 8.73 -36.23
N SER A 26 25.85 9.98 -35.84
CA SER A 26 25.36 10.51 -34.55
C SER A 26 23.84 10.62 -34.53
N VAL A 27 23.23 11.09 -35.62
CA VAL A 27 21.78 11.18 -35.80
C VAL A 27 21.13 9.79 -35.77
N GLU A 28 21.72 8.80 -36.44
CA GLU A 28 21.26 7.41 -36.41
C GLU A 28 21.30 6.83 -34.99
N THR A 29 22.36 7.11 -34.23
CA THR A 29 22.47 6.70 -32.82
C THR A 29 21.38 7.33 -31.95
N VAL A 30 21.09 8.62 -32.14
CA VAL A 30 20.02 9.32 -31.40
C VAL A 30 18.64 8.81 -31.82
N ALA A 31 18.44 8.45 -33.08
CA ALA A 31 17.20 7.83 -33.57
C ALA A 31 16.92 6.51 -32.82
N THR A 32 17.91 5.61 -32.77
CA THR A 32 17.78 4.35 -32.03
C THR A 32 17.50 4.59 -30.55
N GLY A 33 18.21 5.52 -29.91
CA GLY A 33 17.96 5.87 -28.51
C GLY A 33 16.57 6.44 -28.25
N SER A 34 16.01 7.19 -29.21
CA SER A 34 14.65 7.75 -29.11
C SER A 34 13.57 6.67 -29.27
N ASP A 35 13.80 5.68 -30.14
CA ASP A 35 12.91 4.51 -30.27
C ASP A 35 12.92 3.64 -29.00
N GLU A 36 14.09 3.39 -28.42
CA GLU A 36 14.24 2.67 -27.15
C GLU A 36 13.57 3.42 -25.99
N MET A 37 13.71 4.75 -25.96
CA MET A 37 13.02 5.61 -25.00
C MET A 37 11.49 5.48 -25.15
N GLY A 38 10.97 5.49 -26.38
CA GLY A 38 9.56 5.30 -26.64
C GLY A 38 9.02 3.96 -26.16
N ALA A 39 9.80 2.88 -26.29
CA ALA A 39 9.46 1.57 -25.73
C ALA A 39 9.43 1.60 -24.19
N SER A 40 10.46 2.19 -23.57
CA SER A 40 10.58 2.30 -22.11
C SER A 40 9.44 3.12 -21.49
N ILE A 41 9.05 4.23 -22.13
CA ILE A 41 7.93 5.07 -21.68
C ILE A 41 6.62 4.29 -21.69
N LYS A 42 6.35 3.49 -22.73
CA LYS A 42 5.14 2.64 -22.79
C LYS A 42 5.10 1.60 -21.67
N GLU A 43 6.25 1.00 -21.36
CA GLU A 43 6.36 0.04 -20.26
C GLU A 43 6.12 0.71 -18.90
N ILE A 44 6.70 1.89 -18.67
CA ILE A 44 6.44 2.70 -17.47
C ILE A 44 4.95 3.04 -17.36
N ALA A 45 4.30 3.43 -18.46
CA ALA A 45 2.87 3.73 -18.50
C ALA A 45 2.02 2.52 -18.07
N GLN A 46 2.35 1.33 -18.60
CA GLN A 46 1.65 0.10 -18.27
C GLN A 46 1.84 -0.27 -16.80
N ASN A 47 3.08 -0.23 -16.30
CA ASN A 47 3.40 -0.50 -14.90
C ASN A 47 2.72 0.46 -13.94
N ALA A 48 2.64 1.75 -14.29
CA ALA A 48 1.96 2.75 -13.47
C ALA A 48 0.44 2.50 -13.38
N ASN A 49 -0.19 2.13 -14.50
CA ASN A 49 -1.61 1.75 -14.53
C ASN A 49 -1.89 0.48 -13.72
N GLU A 50 -1.03 -0.54 -13.84
CA GLU A 50 -1.15 -1.76 -13.06
C GLU A 50 -0.98 -1.49 -11.56
N ALA A 51 0.00 -0.67 -11.17
CA ALA A 51 0.19 -0.24 -9.80
C ALA A 51 -1.01 0.53 -9.24
N ALA A 52 -1.65 1.39 -10.04
CA ALA A 52 -2.88 2.09 -9.66
C ALA A 52 -4.05 1.12 -9.44
N SER A 53 -4.20 0.11 -10.29
CA SER A 53 -5.21 -0.95 -10.14
C SER A 53 -5.00 -1.75 -8.85
N VAL A 54 -3.76 -2.16 -8.57
CA VAL A 54 -3.39 -2.88 -7.34
C VAL A 54 -3.64 -2.01 -6.10
N ALA A 55 -3.31 -0.71 -6.16
CA ALA A 55 -3.59 0.21 -5.07
C ALA A 55 -5.11 0.32 -4.80
N SER A 56 -5.93 0.46 -5.84
CA SER A 56 -7.40 0.49 -5.71
C SER A 56 -7.95 -0.80 -5.08
N GLN A 57 -7.45 -1.96 -5.51
CA GLN A 57 -7.81 -3.24 -4.90
C GLN A 57 -7.42 -3.31 -3.41
N ALA A 58 -6.22 -2.81 -3.07
CA ALA A 58 -5.73 -2.78 -1.70
C ALA A 58 -6.59 -1.88 -0.80
N VAL A 59 -7.10 -0.74 -1.30
CA VAL A 59 -8.08 0.09 -0.57
C VAL A 59 -9.33 -0.71 -0.23
N SER A 60 -9.91 -1.40 -1.21
CA SER A 60 -11.11 -2.22 -0.99
C SER A 60 -10.88 -3.33 0.04
N VAL A 61 -9.74 -4.00 -0.02
CA VAL A 61 -9.37 -5.03 0.97
C VAL A 61 -9.20 -4.42 2.37
N ALA A 62 -8.57 -3.25 2.47
CA ALA A 62 -8.42 -2.54 3.75
C ALA A 62 -9.77 -2.14 4.35
N GLU A 63 -10.72 -1.65 3.54
CA GLU A 63 -12.08 -1.31 3.99
C GLU A 63 -12.85 -2.54 4.52
N VAL A 64 -12.82 -3.65 3.78
CA VAL A 64 -13.46 -4.91 4.21
C VAL A 64 -12.82 -5.42 5.51
N THR A 65 -11.50 -5.34 5.61
CA THR A 65 -10.76 -5.75 6.81
C THR A 65 -11.13 -4.88 8.00
N ASN A 66 -11.17 -3.55 7.83
CA ASN A 66 -11.60 -2.60 8.85
C ASN A 66 -13.01 -2.91 9.35
N GLY A 67 -13.95 -3.20 8.45
CA GLY A 67 -15.31 -3.61 8.81
C GLY A 67 -15.37 -4.92 9.61
N THR A 68 -14.52 -5.89 9.28
CA THR A 68 -14.43 -7.16 10.03
C THR A 68 -13.86 -6.95 11.44
N VAL A 69 -12.80 -6.15 11.58
CA VAL A 69 -12.20 -5.84 12.88
C VAL A 69 -13.15 -5.00 13.74
N ALA A 70 -13.88 -4.05 13.15
CA ALA A 70 -14.89 -3.28 13.87
C ALA A 70 -16.00 -4.17 14.45
N LYS A 71 -16.50 -5.15 13.67
CA LYS A 71 -17.45 -6.16 14.16
C LYS A 71 -16.87 -6.99 15.30
N LEU A 72 -15.59 -7.37 15.23
CA LEU A 72 -14.92 -8.08 16.32
C LEU A 72 -14.87 -7.24 17.61
N GLY A 73 -14.64 -5.92 17.49
CA GLY A 73 -14.72 -4.97 18.60
C GLY A 73 -16.12 -4.94 19.23
N GLU A 74 -17.17 -4.83 18.42
CA GLU A 74 -18.57 -4.86 18.87
C GLU A 74 -18.91 -6.18 19.58
N SER A 75 -18.60 -7.33 18.98
CA SER A 75 -18.80 -8.64 19.61
C SER A 75 -18.04 -8.78 20.93
N SER A 76 -16.83 -8.21 21.02
CA SER A 76 -16.05 -8.23 22.27
C SER A 76 -16.68 -7.34 23.36
N MET A 77 -17.33 -6.24 22.99
CA MET A 77 -18.11 -5.42 23.94
C MET A 77 -19.33 -6.18 24.47
N GLU A 78 -20.06 -6.89 23.59
CA GLU A 78 -21.20 -7.71 23.99
C GLU A 78 -20.77 -8.82 24.98
N ILE A 79 -19.67 -9.51 24.69
CA ILE A 79 -19.10 -10.50 25.61
C ILE A 79 -18.76 -9.85 26.96
N GLY A 80 -18.12 -8.68 26.95
CA GLY A 80 -17.81 -7.94 28.18
C GLY A 80 -19.06 -7.62 29.02
N ASN A 81 -20.18 -7.27 28.38
CA ASN A 81 -21.46 -7.05 29.07
C ASN A 81 -22.02 -8.34 29.68
N VAL A 82 -21.96 -9.46 28.95
CA VAL A 82 -22.38 -10.77 29.48
C VAL A 82 -21.54 -11.18 30.69
N VAL A 83 -20.22 -10.99 30.61
CA VAL A 83 -19.30 -11.34 31.71
C VAL A 83 -19.58 -10.52 32.97
N LYS A 84 -19.93 -9.23 32.83
CA LYS A 84 -20.37 -8.38 33.96
C LYS A 84 -21.64 -8.91 34.63
N VAL A 85 -22.61 -9.38 33.84
CA VAL A 85 -23.83 -10.00 34.37
C VAL A 85 -23.52 -11.29 35.13
N ILE A 86 -22.67 -12.16 34.56
CA ILE A 86 -22.27 -13.41 35.23
C ILE A 86 -21.54 -13.11 36.55
N THR A 87 -20.65 -12.12 36.57
CA THR A 87 -19.95 -11.69 37.78
C THR A 87 -20.94 -11.23 38.85
N SER A 88 -21.95 -10.43 38.47
CA SER A 88 -23.01 -9.98 39.38
C SER A 88 -23.85 -11.15 39.94
N ILE A 89 -24.14 -12.15 39.10
CA ILE A 89 -24.85 -13.38 39.51
C ILE A 89 -23.99 -14.18 40.50
N ALA A 90 -22.69 -14.31 40.26
CA ALA A 90 -21.77 -15.01 41.15
C ALA A 90 -21.69 -14.33 42.53
N GLU A 91 -21.58 -12.99 42.56
CA GLU A 91 -21.62 -12.20 43.80
C GLU A 91 -22.93 -12.38 44.57
N GLN A 92 -24.08 -12.34 43.87
CA GLN A 92 -25.38 -12.56 44.47
C GLN A 92 -25.54 -13.99 45.00
N THR A 93 -25.04 -14.98 44.27
CA THR A 93 -25.03 -16.40 44.68
C THR A 93 -24.19 -16.60 45.93
N ASN A 94 -23.01 -15.96 46.00
CA ASN A 94 -22.15 -15.98 47.18
C ASN A 94 -22.85 -15.35 48.40
N LEU A 95 -23.57 -14.24 48.23
CA LEU A 95 -24.37 -13.64 49.31
C LEU A 95 -25.52 -14.54 49.77
N LEU A 96 -26.22 -15.21 48.85
CA LEU A 96 -27.27 -16.17 49.17
C LEU A 96 -26.71 -17.38 49.94
N ALA A 97 -25.56 -17.91 49.50
CA ALA A 97 -24.87 -19.01 50.16
C ALA A 97 -24.39 -18.64 51.57
N LEU A 98 -23.92 -17.40 51.75
CA LEU A 98 -23.56 -16.86 53.06
C LEU A 98 -24.78 -16.81 53.99
N ASN A 99 -25.91 -16.28 53.53
CA ASN A 99 -27.16 -16.24 54.29
C ASN A 99 -27.65 -17.66 54.65
N ALA A 100 -27.56 -18.60 53.70
CA ALA A 100 -27.89 -20.00 53.93
C ALA A 100 -26.99 -20.64 55.01
N THR A 101 -25.70 -20.31 55.00
CA THR A 101 -24.73 -20.78 56.02
C THR A 101 -25.08 -20.24 57.41
N ILE A 102 -25.50 -18.96 57.50
CA ILE A 102 -25.94 -18.33 58.75
C ILE A 102 -27.20 -19.02 59.29
N GLU A 103 -28.20 -19.27 58.44
CA GLU A 103 -29.44 -19.92 58.86
C GLU A 103 -29.22 -21.40 59.22
N ALA A 104 -28.31 -22.09 58.53
CA ALA A 104 -27.87 -23.45 58.87
C ALA A 104 -27.26 -23.51 60.28
N ALA A 105 -26.39 -22.55 60.62
CA ALA A 105 -25.80 -22.45 61.95
C ALA A 105 -26.88 -22.18 63.03
N ARG A 106 -27.91 -21.41 62.69
CA ARG A 106 -29.04 -21.10 63.58
C ARG A 106 -29.92 -22.32 63.86
N ALA A 107 -30.05 -23.23 62.91
CA ALA A 107 -30.77 -24.49 63.05
C ALA A 107 -30.01 -25.57 63.86
N GLY A 108 -28.76 -25.31 64.26
CA GLY A 108 -27.96 -26.22 65.08
C GLY A 108 -27.70 -27.56 64.40
N ASP A 109 -27.91 -28.67 65.12
CA ASP A 109 -27.64 -30.03 64.60
C ASP A 109 -28.51 -30.39 63.39
N ALA A 110 -29.74 -29.84 63.28
CA ALA A 110 -30.63 -30.07 62.15
C ALA A 110 -30.15 -29.39 60.85
N GLY A 111 -29.29 -28.38 60.96
CA GLY A 111 -28.78 -27.59 59.82
C GLY A 111 -27.47 -28.10 59.22
N LYS A 112 -26.81 -29.11 59.80
CA LYS A 112 -25.46 -29.56 59.39
C LYS A 112 -25.36 -29.94 57.91
N GLY A 113 -26.34 -30.67 57.37
CA GLY A 113 -26.36 -31.02 55.95
C GLY A 113 -26.54 -29.81 55.02
N PHE A 114 -27.36 -28.84 55.44
CA PHE A 114 -27.58 -27.60 54.71
C PHE A 114 -26.34 -26.70 54.72
N ALA A 115 -25.59 -26.67 55.84
CA ALA A 115 -24.33 -25.94 55.97
C ALA A 115 -23.26 -26.42 54.97
N VAL A 116 -23.17 -27.74 54.73
CA VAL A 116 -22.21 -28.30 53.75
C VAL A 116 -22.55 -27.83 52.34
N VAL A 117 -23.82 -27.93 51.94
CA VAL A 117 -24.27 -27.46 50.62
C VAL A 117 -24.06 -25.96 50.46
N ALA A 118 -24.36 -25.17 51.49
CA ALA A 118 -24.16 -23.72 51.46
C ALA A 118 -22.68 -23.33 51.27
N ASN A 119 -21.76 -24.05 51.92
CA ASN A 119 -20.32 -23.83 51.71
C ASN A 119 -19.88 -24.22 50.28
N GLU A 120 -20.34 -25.35 49.76
CA GLU A 120 -20.01 -25.77 48.38
C GLU A 120 -20.49 -24.74 47.33
N VAL A 121 -21.72 -24.23 47.50
CA VAL A 121 -22.27 -23.18 46.62
C VAL A 121 -21.48 -21.88 46.74
N LYS A 122 -21.03 -21.54 47.96
CA LYS A 122 -20.19 -20.36 48.20
C LYS A 122 -18.84 -20.48 47.47
N ASP A 123 -18.18 -21.63 47.58
CA ASP A 123 -16.88 -21.87 46.95
C ASP A 123 -17.00 -21.85 45.42
N LEU A 124 -18.06 -22.47 44.86
CA LEU A 124 -18.35 -22.45 43.43
C LEU A 124 -18.64 -21.02 42.93
N ALA A 125 -19.34 -20.19 43.72
CA ALA A 125 -19.59 -18.80 43.39
C ALA A 125 -18.30 -17.96 43.37
N GLN A 126 -17.37 -18.21 44.30
CA GLN A 126 -16.07 -17.55 44.31
C GLN A 126 -15.19 -17.97 43.13
N GLU A 127 -15.18 -19.26 42.80
CA GLU A 127 -14.46 -19.77 41.62
C GLU A 127 -15.03 -19.18 40.32
N THR A 128 -16.36 -19.07 40.23
CA THR A 128 -17.04 -18.42 39.10
C THR A 128 -16.62 -16.95 38.98
N ALA A 129 -16.63 -16.18 40.07
CA ALA A 129 -16.23 -14.77 40.06
C ALA A 129 -14.77 -14.57 39.61
N LYS A 130 -13.87 -15.45 40.06
CA LYS A 130 -12.47 -15.43 39.64
C LYS A 130 -12.32 -15.75 38.15
N ALA A 131 -13.05 -16.75 37.65
CA ALA A 131 -13.04 -17.10 36.23
C ALA A 131 -13.58 -15.97 35.35
N THR A 132 -14.64 -15.28 35.78
CA THR A 132 -15.19 -14.14 35.03
C THR A 132 -14.27 -12.92 35.06
N GLU A 133 -13.51 -12.69 36.13
CA GLU A 133 -12.46 -11.68 36.16
C GLU A 133 -11.35 -11.96 35.14
N ASP A 134 -10.89 -13.22 35.05
CA ASP A 134 -9.91 -13.65 34.05
C ASP A 134 -10.42 -13.47 32.61
N ILE A 135 -11.68 -13.81 32.35
CA ILE A 135 -12.31 -13.58 31.05
C ILE A 135 -12.42 -12.09 30.75
N SER A 136 -12.80 -11.26 31.74
CA SER A 136 -12.92 -9.80 31.58
C SER A 136 -11.60 -9.20 31.10
N ARG A 137 -10.48 -9.56 31.75
CA ARG A 137 -9.14 -9.11 31.36
C ARG A 137 -8.76 -9.51 29.93
N ARG A 138 -9.14 -10.73 29.50
CA ARG A 138 -8.90 -11.18 28.12
C ARG A 138 -9.73 -10.40 27.11
N VAL A 139 -10.98 -10.11 27.44
CA VAL A 139 -11.88 -9.31 26.59
C VAL A 139 -11.35 -7.88 26.44
N GLU A 140 -10.87 -7.26 27.51
CA GLU A 140 -10.24 -5.92 27.46
C GLU A 140 -9.01 -5.89 26.56
N MET A 141 -8.15 -6.91 26.63
CA MET A 141 -7.01 -7.03 25.71
C MET A 141 -7.46 -7.14 24.25
N ILE A 142 -8.49 -7.94 23.96
CA ILE A 142 -9.04 -8.07 22.60
C ILE A 142 -9.60 -6.72 22.11
N GLN A 143 -10.29 -5.95 22.96
CA GLN A 143 -10.81 -4.62 22.62
C GLN A 143 -9.66 -3.62 22.33
N SER A 144 -8.59 -3.67 23.11
CA SER A 144 -7.40 -2.86 22.86
C SER A 144 -6.72 -3.24 21.55
N ASP A 145 -6.52 -4.53 21.30
CA ASP A 145 -5.86 -5.04 20.08
C ASP A 145 -6.67 -4.74 18.83
N THR A 146 -8.01 -4.86 18.90
CA THR A 146 -8.89 -4.47 17.79
C THR A 146 -8.83 -2.98 17.50
N THR A 147 -8.78 -2.12 18.52
CA THR A 147 -8.60 -0.68 18.35
C THR A 147 -7.27 -0.35 17.67
N ASN A 148 -6.18 -0.98 18.11
CA ASN A 148 -4.87 -0.82 17.50
C ASN A 148 -4.86 -1.29 16.04
N ALA A 149 -5.51 -2.42 15.75
CA ALA A 149 -5.64 -2.94 14.39
C ALA A 149 -6.42 -1.99 13.47
N VAL A 150 -7.52 -1.40 13.93
CA VAL A 150 -8.28 -0.38 13.18
C VAL A 150 -7.38 0.83 12.85
N SER A 151 -6.60 1.30 13.82
CA SER A 151 -5.66 2.41 13.60
C SER A 151 -4.60 2.06 12.55
N ALA A 152 -4.01 0.87 12.63
CA ALA A 152 -3.01 0.40 11.67
C ALA A 152 -3.60 0.25 10.25
N ILE A 153 -4.82 -0.28 10.13
CA ILE A 153 -5.52 -0.39 8.83
C ILE A 153 -5.78 1.00 8.24
N SER A 154 -6.18 1.98 9.06
CA SER A 154 -6.38 3.36 8.60
C SER A 154 -5.09 4.02 8.10
N GLU A 155 -3.96 3.76 8.75
CA GLU A 155 -2.65 4.22 8.30
C GLU A 155 -2.26 3.56 6.96
N ILE A 156 -2.49 2.26 6.82
CA ILE A 156 -2.29 1.52 5.56
C ILE A 156 -3.14 2.13 4.43
N SER A 157 -4.43 2.41 4.67
CA SER A 157 -5.29 3.07 3.67
C SER A 157 -4.74 4.43 3.24
N THR A 158 -4.18 5.20 4.17
CA THR A 158 -3.56 6.49 3.88
C THR A 158 -2.31 6.33 3.00
N ILE A 159 -1.47 5.34 3.30
CA ILE A 159 -0.28 5.02 2.51
C ILE A 159 -0.69 4.60 1.08
N ILE A 160 -1.70 3.75 0.93
CA ILE A 160 -2.20 3.30 -0.37
C ILE A 160 -2.76 4.47 -1.19
N SER A 161 -3.48 5.39 -0.55
CA SER A 161 -3.97 6.61 -1.23
C SER A 161 -2.81 7.43 -1.79
N ARG A 162 -1.72 7.60 -1.03
CA ARG A 162 -0.52 8.31 -1.51
C ARG A 162 0.16 7.59 -2.67
N ILE A 163 0.16 6.25 -2.68
CA ILE A 163 0.66 5.48 -3.82
C ILE A 163 -0.16 5.81 -5.07
N ASN A 164 -1.49 5.86 -4.97
CA ASN A 164 -2.36 6.22 -6.09
C ASN A 164 -2.08 7.64 -6.62
N ASP A 165 -1.86 8.61 -5.72
CA ASP A 165 -1.49 9.98 -6.11
C ASP A 165 -0.15 10.04 -6.87
N PHE A 166 0.83 9.24 -6.44
CA PHE A 166 2.11 9.11 -7.16
C PHE A 166 1.92 8.48 -8.54
N GLN A 167 1.02 7.51 -8.70
CA GLN A 167 0.74 6.93 -10.02
C GLN A 167 0.11 7.95 -10.98
N LEU A 168 -0.77 8.83 -10.50
CA LEU A 168 -1.31 9.93 -11.31
C LEU A 168 -0.21 10.90 -11.75
N THR A 169 0.73 11.20 -10.85
CA THR A 169 1.89 12.05 -11.17
C THR A 169 2.79 11.39 -12.22
N ILE A 170 3.04 10.07 -12.10
CA ILE A 170 3.81 9.30 -13.08
C ILE A 170 3.10 9.29 -14.43
N ALA A 171 1.77 9.12 -14.46
CA ALA A 171 1.00 9.14 -15.70
C ALA A 171 1.16 10.48 -16.45
N SER A 172 1.06 11.61 -15.73
CA SER A 172 1.31 12.93 -16.33
C SER A 172 2.74 13.10 -16.85
N ALA A 173 3.74 12.63 -16.08
CA ALA A 173 5.14 12.67 -16.52
C ALA A 173 5.38 11.80 -17.77
N VAL A 174 4.71 10.66 -17.88
CA VAL A 174 4.76 9.77 -19.04
C VAL A 174 4.16 10.44 -20.29
N GLU A 175 3.06 11.17 -20.15
CA GLU A 175 2.48 11.95 -21.26
C GLU A 175 3.47 13.01 -21.78
N GLU A 176 4.11 13.74 -20.87
CA GLU A 176 5.12 14.75 -21.21
C GLU A 176 6.37 14.13 -21.87
N GLN A 177 6.86 13.01 -21.33
CA GLN A 177 7.97 12.26 -21.92
C GLN A 177 7.63 11.72 -23.30
N THR A 178 6.39 11.26 -23.52
CA THR A 178 5.92 10.80 -24.82
C THR A 178 5.95 11.93 -25.84
N ALA A 179 5.43 13.12 -25.48
CA ALA A 179 5.45 14.29 -26.34
C ALA A 179 6.89 14.71 -26.69
N THR A 180 7.78 14.74 -25.70
CA THR A 180 9.20 15.10 -25.88
C THR A 180 9.93 14.11 -26.79
N THR A 181 9.66 12.80 -26.63
CA THR A 181 10.25 11.75 -27.47
C THR A 181 9.78 11.84 -28.92
N ASN A 182 8.51 12.17 -29.14
CA ASN A 182 7.98 12.40 -30.49
C ASN A 182 8.63 13.61 -31.16
N GLU A 183 8.86 14.70 -30.43
CA GLU A 183 9.55 15.89 -30.98
C GLU A 183 11.03 15.62 -31.26
N MET A 184 11.70 14.81 -30.41
CA MET A 184 13.06 14.32 -30.70
C MET A 184 13.10 13.51 -31.99
N ASN A 185 12.19 12.54 -32.18
CA ASN A 185 12.10 11.76 -33.42
C ASN A 185 11.90 12.64 -34.66
N ARG A 186 11.07 13.68 -34.54
CA ARG A 186 10.87 14.66 -35.62
C ARG A 186 12.14 15.46 -35.92
N SER A 187 12.81 15.97 -34.89
CA SER A 187 14.07 16.72 -35.02
C SER A 187 15.21 15.88 -35.61
N VAL A 188 15.29 14.61 -35.22
CA VAL A 188 16.26 13.63 -35.76
C VAL A 188 16.01 13.38 -37.26
N THR A 189 14.75 13.26 -37.67
CA THR A 189 14.38 13.08 -39.08
C THR A 189 14.76 14.31 -39.92
N GLU A 190 14.49 15.51 -39.40
CA GLU A 190 14.87 16.78 -40.03
C GLU A 190 16.40 16.91 -40.14
N ALA A 191 17.14 16.59 -39.08
CA ALA A 191 18.61 16.60 -39.07
C ALA A 191 19.19 15.58 -40.06
N SER A 192 18.65 14.36 -40.12
CA SER A 192 19.06 13.32 -41.07
C SER A 192 18.90 13.80 -42.52
N THR A 193 17.76 14.42 -42.83
CA THR A 193 17.48 15.00 -44.15
C THR A 193 18.50 16.10 -44.48
N GLY A 194 18.75 17.03 -43.55
CA GLY A 194 19.72 18.11 -43.74
C GLY A 194 21.16 17.60 -43.94
N VAL A 195 21.57 16.55 -43.23
CA VAL A 195 22.88 15.92 -43.43
C VAL A 195 22.99 15.28 -44.81
N SER A 196 21.93 14.61 -45.28
CA SER A 196 21.87 14.02 -46.63
C SER A 196 21.97 15.09 -47.73
N GLU A 197 21.29 16.23 -47.55
CA GLU A 197 21.40 17.38 -48.46
C GLU A 197 22.81 17.97 -48.47
N ILE A 198 23.47 18.12 -47.32
CA ILE A 198 24.87 18.58 -47.22
C ILE A 198 25.78 17.63 -47.99
N ALA A 199 25.65 16.32 -47.78
CA ALA A 199 26.46 15.32 -48.47
C ALA A 199 26.27 15.37 -50.00
N SER A 200 25.03 15.49 -50.47
CA SER A 200 24.69 15.62 -51.89
C SER A 200 25.28 16.91 -52.51
N ASN A 201 25.13 18.05 -51.83
CA ASN A 201 25.66 19.33 -52.30
C ASN A 201 27.19 19.31 -52.38
N ILE A 202 27.86 18.70 -51.40
CA ILE A 202 29.33 18.58 -51.38
C ILE A 202 29.83 17.65 -52.49
N ALA A 203 29.13 16.56 -52.77
CA ALA A 203 29.44 15.69 -53.91
C ALA A 203 29.31 16.39 -55.27
N GLY A 204 28.49 17.45 -55.36
CA GLY A 204 28.38 18.29 -56.55
C GLY A 204 29.44 19.40 -56.67
N VAL A 205 30.19 19.69 -55.59
CA VAL A 205 31.24 20.72 -55.53
C VAL A 205 32.64 20.12 -55.70
N ALA A 206 32.84 18.87 -55.28
CA ALA A 206 34.07 18.10 -55.44
C ALA A 206 34.29 17.64 -56.89
#